data_AF-A0A931QME8-F1
#
_entry.id   AF-A0A931QME8-F1
#
_cell.length_a   1.000
_cell.length_b   1.000
_cell.length_c   1.000
_cell.angle_alpha   90.00
_cell.angle_beta   90.00
_cell.angle_gamma   90.00
#
_symmetry.space_group_name_H-M   'P 1'
#
loop_
_entity.id
_entity.type
_entity.pdbx_description
1 polymer ?
#
loop_
_entity_poly.entity_id
_entity_poly.type
_entity_poly.pdbx_seq_one_letter_code
_entity_poly.pdbx_strand_id
1 'polypeptide(L)'
;MGSSLNSAVRLTVFQFSLSNKNAIPGGINEKPLDNFTFQRSEQSKGEQFLLPVDEVSALPLIADLSEAGHQLVDTYWQTRIKDGNEYYIVRFMFAAPGHDKSSEEFLKVRGVALGALSKLFSEAMWRVRGFVNPFFKDKELVEEVYSLSINFDARNPLINKDGKPILRWQKNKEGKKTGDKPVPIEPKKFLRIMNGGIYVV
;
A
#
# COMPACT_ATOMS: atom_id res chain seq x y z
N MET A 1 10.10 -11.62 -8.82
CA MET A 1 11.09 -10.55 -8.52
C MET A 1 10.62 -9.87 -7.25
N GLY A 2 11.47 -9.77 -6.23
CA GLY A 2 11.14 -9.14 -4.95
C GLY A 2 12.36 -8.39 -4.40
N SER A 3 12.13 -7.52 -3.42
CA SER A 3 13.20 -6.77 -2.72
C SER A 3 13.32 -7.24 -1.29
N SER A 4 14.55 -7.30 -0.79
CA SER A 4 14.83 -7.64 0.61
C SER A 4 14.43 -6.50 1.55
N LEU A 5 13.76 -6.85 2.65
CA LEU A 5 13.64 -6.11 3.90
C LEU A 5 14.90 -6.36 4.75
N ASN A 6 16.08 -6.13 4.19
CA ASN A 6 17.33 -6.24 4.97
C ASN A 6 17.43 -5.08 5.97
N SER A 7 18.43 -5.12 6.85
CA SER A 7 18.65 -4.11 7.91
C SER A 7 18.85 -2.68 7.40
N ALA A 8 19.10 -2.50 6.09
CA ALA A 8 19.22 -1.19 5.47
C ALA A 8 17.86 -0.53 5.22
N VAL A 9 16.77 -1.29 5.16
CA VAL A 9 15.40 -0.76 5.04
C VAL A 9 14.90 -0.34 6.41
N ARG A 10 14.72 0.96 6.64
CA ARG A 10 14.18 1.48 7.92
C ARG A 10 12.70 1.76 7.90
N LEU A 11 12.15 1.98 6.71
CA LEU A 11 10.77 2.43 6.55
C LEU A 11 10.13 1.75 5.35
N THR A 12 8.91 1.25 5.51
CA THR A 12 8.07 0.75 4.43
C THR A 12 6.79 1.58 4.39
N VAL A 13 6.51 2.19 3.24
CA VAL A 13 5.37 3.07 3.03
C VAL A 13 4.38 2.40 2.10
N PHE A 14 3.15 2.21 2.57
CA PHE A 14 2.03 1.81 1.71
C PHE A 14 1.29 3.05 1.26
N GLN A 15 1.21 3.25 -0.05
CA GLN A 15 0.58 4.41 -0.65
C GLN A 15 -0.61 3.99 -1.51
N PHE A 16 -1.80 4.47 -1.18
CA PHE A 16 -3.00 4.25 -1.98
C PHE A 16 -3.32 5.49 -2.79
N SER A 17 -3.62 5.31 -4.07
CA SER A 17 -4.14 6.36 -4.94
C SER A 17 -5.63 6.18 -5.12
N LEU A 18 -6.42 7.13 -4.61
CA LEU A 18 -7.88 7.08 -4.62
C LEU A 18 -8.43 8.23 -5.46
N SER A 19 -9.30 7.94 -6.42
CA SER A 19 -9.96 8.96 -7.25
C SER A 19 -11.20 9.58 -6.59
N ASN A 20 -11.58 9.12 -5.39
CA ASN A 20 -12.79 9.55 -4.70
C ASN A 20 -12.49 9.80 -3.22
N LYS A 21 -12.81 10.99 -2.72
CA LYS A 21 -12.59 11.39 -1.33
C LYS A 21 -13.30 10.47 -0.34
N ASN A 22 -14.49 9.99 -0.69
CA ASN A 22 -15.27 9.08 0.15
C ASN A 22 -14.67 7.67 0.26
N ALA A 23 -13.64 7.36 -0.54
CA ALA A 23 -12.89 6.12 -0.41
C ALA A 23 -11.75 6.22 0.62
N ILE A 24 -11.45 7.41 1.13
CA ILE A 24 -10.47 7.60 2.21
C ILE A 24 -11.05 6.97 3.48
N PRO A 25 -10.34 6.03 4.13
CA PRO A 25 -10.80 5.47 5.39
C PRO A 25 -10.94 6.54 6.48
N GLY A 26 -11.99 6.43 7.29
CA GLY A 26 -12.15 7.28 8.47
C GLY A 26 -11.02 7.10 9.49
N GLY A 27 -10.77 8.12 10.31
CA GLY A 27 -9.73 8.10 11.35
C GLY A 27 -8.32 8.37 10.85
N ILE A 28 -8.14 8.73 9.57
CA ILE A 28 -6.88 9.17 9.01
C ILE A 28 -6.93 10.69 8.81
N ASN A 29 -5.97 11.39 9.41
CA ASN A 29 -5.92 12.85 9.34
C ASN A 29 -5.38 13.33 7.99
N GLU A 30 -5.92 14.44 7.51
CA GLU A 30 -5.34 15.17 6.40
C GLU A 30 -4.02 15.79 6.88
N LYS A 31 -2.96 15.64 6.07
CA LYS A 31 -1.78 16.51 6.21
C LYS A 31 -1.78 17.48 5.03
N PRO A 32 -1.42 18.75 5.27
CA PRO A 32 -1.26 19.68 4.16
C PRO A 32 -0.27 19.12 3.15
N LEU A 33 -0.36 19.61 1.92
CA LEU A 33 0.71 19.40 0.96
C LEU A 33 1.94 20.09 1.55
N ASP A 34 2.85 19.31 2.12
CA ASP A 34 4.14 19.86 2.45
C ASP A 34 4.75 20.43 1.15
N ASN A 35 5.20 21.68 1.20
CA ASN A 35 6.03 22.30 0.15
C ASN A 35 7.37 21.57 -0.04
N PHE A 36 7.59 20.44 0.64
CA PHE A 36 8.67 19.50 0.43
C PHE A 36 8.48 18.69 -0.85
N THR A 37 8.25 19.38 -1.97
CA THR A 37 8.99 19.05 -3.19
C THR A 37 10.46 19.27 -2.87
N PHE A 38 11.13 18.27 -2.28
CA PHE A 38 12.53 18.12 -2.61
C PHE A 38 12.61 18.20 -4.13
N GLN A 39 13.46 19.10 -4.65
CA GLN A 39 13.85 19.03 -6.04
C GLN A 39 14.28 17.59 -6.25
N ARG A 40 13.42 16.78 -6.89
CA ARG A 40 13.74 15.41 -7.22
C ARG A 40 14.85 15.52 -8.27
N SER A 41 16.08 15.67 -7.81
CA SER A 41 17.26 15.48 -8.64
C SER A 41 17.20 14.04 -9.17
N GLU A 42 17.84 13.76 -10.29
CA GLU A 42 17.86 12.41 -10.83
C GLU A 42 18.39 11.37 -9.83
N GLN A 43 19.22 11.81 -8.88
CA GLN A 43 19.77 11.03 -7.76
C GLN A 43 18.74 10.60 -6.70
N SER A 44 17.52 11.14 -6.74
CA SER A 44 16.43 10.83 -5.80
C SER A 44 15.34 9.91 -6.37
N LYS A 45 15.51 9.44 -7.62
CA LYS A 45 14.57 8.51 -8.25
C LYS A 45 14.78 7.13 -7.63
N GLY A 46 13.80 6.66 -6.85
CA GLY A 46 13.82 5.29 -6.33
C GLY A 46 13.84 4.26 -7.46
N GLU A 47 14.48 3.12 -7.21
CA GLU A 47 14.57 1.99 -8.12
C GLU A 47 13.32 1.12 -8.01
N GLN A 48 12.70 0.79 -9.15
CA GLN A 48 11.53 -0.08 -9.16
C GLN A 48 11.97 -1.55 -9.04
N PHE A 49 11.60 -2.21 -7.94
CA PHE A 49 11.87 -3.64 -7.76
C PHE A 49 10.66 -4.53 -8.07
N LEU A 50 9.46 -3.96 -8.06
CA LEU A 50 8.21 -4.66 -8.37
C LEU A 50 7.48 -3.90 -9.49
N LEU A 51 7.47 -4.53 -10.67
CA LEU A 51 6.68 -4.08 -11.81
C LEU A 51 5.19 -4.09 -11.48
N PRO A 52 4.34 -3.30 -12.19
CA PRO A 52 2.91 -3.28 -11.92
C PRO A 52 2.27 -4.67 -12.07
N VAL A 53 1.61 -5.16 -11.03
CA VAL A 53 0.86 -6.42 -11.05
C VAL A 53 -0.59 -6.17 -10.67
N ASP A 54 -1.51 -6.56 -11.54
CA ASP A 54 -2.96 -6.45 -11.34
C ASP A 54 -3.56 -7.59 -10.51
N GLU A 55 -4.71 -7.29 -9.90
CA GLU A 55 -5.57 -8.22 -9.15
C GLU A 55 -4.85 -8.89 -7.96
N VAL A 56 -4.04 -8.11 -7.22
CA VAL A 56 -3.30 -8.57 -6.04
C VAL A 56 -4.06 -8.25 -4.75
N SER A 57 -4.21 -9.23 -3.87
CA SER A 57 -4.62 -9.00 -2.48
C SER A 57 -3.39 -8.77 -1.61
N ALA A 58 -3.42 -7.72 -0.78
CA ALA A 58 -2.39 -7.46 0.22
C ALA A 58 -2.89 -7.70 1.65
N LEU A 59 -4.04 -8.35 1.82
CA LEU A 59 -4.60 -8.64 3.14
C LEU A 59 -3.63 -9.42 4.06
N PRO A 60 -2.91 -10.46 3.58
CA PRO A 60 -1.96 -11.17 4.45
C PRO A 60 -0.78 -10.32 4.91
N LEU A 61 -0.46 -9.24 4.17
CA LEU A 61 0.73 -8.43 4.41
C LEU A 61 0.73 -7.75 5.79
N ILE A 62 -0.45 -7.50 6.37
CA ILE A 62 -0.56 -6.92 7.72
C ILE A 62 0.00 -7.90 8.76
N ALA A 63 -0.38 -9.17 8.67
CA ALA A 63 0.13 -10.21 9.57
C ALA A 63 1.62 -10.43 9.33
N ASP A 64 2.02 -10.57 8.07
CA ASP A 64 3.42 -10.74 7.68
C ASP A 64 4.33 -9.60 8.23
N LEU A 65 3.87 -8.34 8.18
CA LEU A 65 4.61 -7.20 8.77
C LEU A 65 4.72 -7.30 10.29
N SER A 66 3.63 -7.67 10.95
CA SER A 66 3.59 -7.84 12.41
C SER A 66 4.54 -8.96 12.85
N GLU A 67 4.57 -10.07 12.12
CA GLU A 67 5.48 -11.20 12.37
C GLU A 67 6.95 -10.81 12.16
N ALA A 68 7.22 -9.94 11.17
CA ALA A 68 8.54 -9.35 10.95
C ALA A 68 8.91 -8.26 11.98
N GLY A 69 8.02 -7.94 12.93
CA GLY A 69 8.24 -6.92 13.96
C GLY A 69 8.13 -5.47 13.46
N HIS A 70 7.64 -5.25 12.24
CA HIS A 70 7.40 -3.92 11.72
C HIS A 70 6.18 -3.29 12.41
N GLN A 71 6.27 -2.02 12.75
CA GLN A 71 5.19 -1.29 13.43
C GLN A 71 4.68 -0.14 12.58
N LEU A 72 3.35 0.03 12.53
CA LEU A 72 2.74 1.23 11.97
C LEU A 72 3.08 2.42 12.87
N VAL A 73 3.78 3.42 12.32
CA VAL A 73 4.27 4.60 13.05
C VAL A 73 3.62 5.92 12.67
N ASP A 74 2.99 5.99 11.50
CA ASP A 74 2.24 7.17 11.06
C ASP A 74 1.22 6.79 9.98
N THR A 75 0.17 7.59 9.85
CA THR A 75 -0.72 7.59 8.67
C THR A 75 -1.29 8.97 8.43
N TYR A 76 -1.50 9.28 7.15
CA TYR A 76 -2.14 10.51 6.74
C TYR A 76 -2.68 10.38 5.32
N TRP A 77 -3.51 11.34 4.92
CA TRP A 77 -3.87 11.51 3.52
C TRP A 77 -3.59 12.93 3.03
N GLN A 78 -3.44 13.09 1.72
CA GLN A 78 -3.21 14.37 1.03
C GLN A 78 -4.00 14.44 -0.27
N THR A 79 -4.52 15.62 -0.59
CA THR A 79 -5.04 15.93 -1.93
C THR A 79 -3.90 16.17 -2.91
N ARG A 80 -4.01 15.67 -4.14
CA ARG A 80 -3.09 15.94 -5.24
C ARG A 80 -3.90 16.28 -6.49
N ILE A 81 -3.32 17.13 -7.33
CA ILE A 81 -3.89 17.48 -8.64
C ILE A 81 -2.89 17.01 -9.70
N LYS A 82 -3.36 16.27 -10.70
CA LYS A 82 -2.56 15.83 -11.85
C LYS A 82 -3.43 15.90 -13.09
N ASP A 83 -2.95 16.58 -14.12
CA ASP A 83 -3.65 16.73 -15.40
C ASP A 83 -5.09 17.27 -15.20
N GLY A 84 -5.25 18.21 -14.26
CA GLY A 84 -6.55 18.80 -13.89
C GLY A 84 -7.46 17.93 -13.03
N ASN A 85 -7.10 16.67 -12.78
CA ASN A 85 -7.87 15.74 -11.96
C ASN A 85 -7.38 15.72 -10.51
N GLU A 86 -8.31 15.82 -9.58
CA GLU A 86 -8.05 15.65 -8.15
C GLU A 86 -8.00 14.17 -7.79
N TYR A 87 -7.01 13.77 -6.99
CA TYR A 87 -6.89 12.45 -6.41
C TYR A 87 -6.33 12.54 -4.99
N TYR A 88 -6.59 11.51 -4.21
CA TYR A 88 -6.24 11.45 -2.79
C TYR A 88 -5.19 10.38 -2.57
N ILE A 89 -4.09 10.77 -1.96
CA ILE A 89 -3.02 9.87 -1.58
C ILE A 89 -3.14 9.56 -0.10
N VAL A 90 -3.40 8.30 0.24
CA VAL A 90 -3.41 7.81 1.62
C VAL A 90 -2.12 7.05 1.88
N ARG A 91 -1.42 7.33 2.99
CA ARG A 91 -0.17 6.66 3.35
C ARG A 91 -0.25 6.00 4.71
N PHE A 92 0.33 4.82 4.80
CA PHE A 92 0.59 4.09 6.04
C PHE A 92 2.09 3.81 6.11
N MET A 93 2.73 4.23 7.19
CA MET A 93 4.18 4.18 7.32
C MET A 93 4.54 3.15 8.39
N PHE A 94 5.30 2.13 8.00
CA PHE A 94 5.77 1.07 8.88
C PHE A 94 7.26 1.22 9.13
N ALA A 95 7.67 1.36 10.38
CA ALA A 95 9.07 1.33 10.75
C ALA A 95 9.53 -0.12 10.96
N ALA A 96 10.77 -0.39 10.56
CA ALA A 96 11.45 -1.64 10.89
C ALA A 96 11.73 -1.75 12.41
N PRO A 97 11.94 -2.95 12.95
CA PRO A 97 12.27 -3.15 14.36
C PRO A 97 13.42 -2.25 14.84
N GLY A 98 13.26 -1.59 15.99
CA GLY A 98 14.27 -0.69 16.57
C GLY A 98 14.35 0.70 15.92
N HIS A 99 13.48 1.00 14.94
CA HIS A 99 13.38 2.30 14.30
C HIS A 99 11.99 2.94 14.48
N ASP A 100 11.15 2.39 15.34
CA ASP A 100 9.85 2.92 15.65
C ASP A 100 9.97 4.27 16.39
N LYS A 101 9.42 5.32 15.77
CA LYS A 101 9.34 6.67 16.33
C LYS A 101 7.92 7.21 16.14
N SER A 102 6.96 6.53 16.75
CA SER A 102 5.57 7.00 16.77
C SER A 102 5.42 8.16 17.76
N SER A 103 4.63 9.17 17.44
CA SER A 103 4.23 10.17 18.44
C SER A 103 3.24 9.56 19.44
N GLU A 104 3.16 10.11 20.66
CA GLU A 104 2.21 9.64 21.66
C GLU A 104 0.75 9.79 21.20
N GLU A 105 0.45 10.85 20.44
CA GLU A 105 -0.86 11.07 19.83
C GLU A 105 -1.18 9.98 18.81
N PHE A 106 -0.19 9.60 17.99
CA PHE A 106 -0.39 8.55 17.00
C PHE A 106 -0.65 7.19 17.66
N LEU A 107 0.07 6.87 18.74
CA LEU A 107 -0.12 5.61 19.46
C LEU A 107 -1.58 5.42 19.93
N LYS A 108 -2.28 6.51 20.28
CA LYS A 108 -3.69 6.48 20.69
C LYS A 108 -4.64 6.11 19.55
N VAL A 109 -4.29 6.40 18.30
CA VAL A 109 -5.12 6.14 17.10
C VAL A 109 -4.59 5.02 16.21
N ARG A 110 -3.43 4.45 16.53
CA ARG A 110 -2.76 3.40 15.74
C ARG A 110 -3.67 2.21 15.43
N GLY A 111 -4.48 1.77 16.40
CA GLY A 111 -5.44 0.67 16.20
C GLY A 111 -6.52 1.00 15.17
N VAL A 112 -7.03 2.23 15.16
CA VAL A 112 -8.01 2.71 14.17
C VAL A 112 -7.38 2.71 12.78
N ALA A 113 -6.14 3.19 12.67
CA ALA A 113 -5.41 3.21 11.41
C ALA A 113 -5.14 1.79 10.86
N LEU A 114 -4.78 0.82 11.72
CA LEU A 114 -4.64 -0.57 11.31
C LEU A 114 -5.97 -1.19 10.84
N GLY A 115 -7.08 -0.86 11.52
CA GLY A 115 -8.42 -1.27 11.07
C GLY A 115 -8.79 -0.69 9.70
N ALA A 116 -8.46 0.59 9.47
CA ALA A 116 -8.63 1.25 8.18
C ALA A 116 -7.81 0.58 7.06
N LEU A 117 -6.54 0.25 7.33
CA LEU A 117 -5.70 -0.47 6.36
C LEU A 117 -6.25 -1.88 6.06
N SER A 118 -6.63 -2.62 7.10
CA SER A 118 -7.24 -3.96 6.96
C SER A 118 -8.49 -3.91 6.09
N LYS A 119 -9.34 -2.90 6.28
CA LYS A 119 -10.53 -2.67 5.45
C LYS A 119 -10.17 -2.40 3.98
N LEU A 120 -9.18 -1.55 3.70
CA LEU A 120 -8.74 -1.28 2.32
C LEU A 120 -8.26 -2.56 1.61
N PHE A 121 -7.60 -3.47 2.33
CA PHE A 121 -7.12 -4.72 1.77
C PHE A 121 -8.19 -5.82 1.68
N SER A 122 -9.18 -5.84 2.57
CA SER A 122 -10.24 -6.87 2.54
C SER A 122 -11.33 -6.58 1.51
N GLU A 123 -11.55 -5.31 1.16
CA GLU A 123 -12.64 -4.91 0.25
C GLU A 123 -12.25 -4.89 -1.22
N ALA A 124 -10.97 -5.03 -1.57
CA ALA A 124 -10.51 -4.90 -2.94
C ALA A 124 -9.19 -5.62 -3.21
N MET A 125 -9.03 -6.04 -4.46
CA MET A 125 -7.72 -6.31 -5.04
C MET A 125 -7.16 -5.02 -5.63
N TRP A 126 -5.84 -4.97 -5.77
CA TRP A 126 -5.14 -3.77 -6.21
C TRP A 126 -4.16 -4.07 -7.34
N ARG A 127 -3.92 -3.06 -8.17
CA ARG A 127 -2.67 -2.96 -8.93
C ARG A 127 -1.58 -2.51 -7.98
N VAL A 128 -0.51 -3.30 -7.87
CA VAL A 128 0.61 -3.04 -6.97
C VAL A 128 1.90 -2.83 -7.75
N ARG A 129 2.72 -1.87 -7.31
CA ARG A 129 4.12 -1.69 -7.73
C ARG A 129 4.98 -1.31 -6.52
N GLY A 130 6.29 -1.56 -6.59
CA GLY A 130 7.21 -1.37 -5.46
C GLY A 130 8.49 -0.67 -5.87
N PHE A 131 8.96 0.23 -5.01
CA PHE A 131 10.19 1.01 -5.21
C PHE A 131 11.08 0.95 -3.97
N VAL A 132 12.39 0.87 -4.18
CA VAL A 132 13.43 1.14 -3.18
C VAL A 132 13.85 2.60 -3.35
N ASN A 133 13.75 3.39 -2.30
CA ASN A 133 14.08 4.82 -2.35
C ASN A 133 15.20 5.12 -1.36
N PRO A 134 16.08 6.09 -1.65
CA PRO A 134 16.99 6.62 -0.66
C PRO A 134 16.23 7.11 0.59
N PHE A 135 16.81 6.93 1.77
CA PHE A 135 16.22 7.41 3.02
C PHE A 135 16.76 8.79 3.37
N PHE A 136 15.85 9.70 3.75
CA PHE A 136 16.21 11.03 4.20
C PHE A 136 15.75 11.23 5.64
N LYS A 137 16.62 11.83 6.45
CA LYS A 137 16.31 12.24 7.82
C LYS A 137 16.65 13.72 7.97
N ASP A 138 15.71 14.51 8.48
CA ASP A 138 15.91 15.95 8.70
C ASP A 138 16.44 16.68 7.45
N LYS A 139 15.99 16.22 6.27
CA LYS A 139 16.37 16.70 4.93
C LYS A 139 17.72 16.25 4.38
N GLU A 140 18.43 15.41 5.10
CA GLU A 140 19.74 14.90 4.71
C GLU A 140 19.63 13.44 4.26
N LEU A 141 20.35 13.09 3.20
CA LEU A 141 20.47 11.70 2.74
C LEU A 141 21.22 10.90 3.81
N VAL A 142 20.63 9.78 4.22
CA VAL A 142 21.33 8.81 5.06
C VAL A 142 21.88 7.72 4.14
N GLU A 143 23.19 7.72 3.94
CA GLU A 143 23.86 6.76 3.05
C GLU A 143 23.57 5.31 3.47
N GLU A 144 23.44 4.44 2.48
CA GLU A 144 23.19 3.00 2.65
C GLU A 144 21.92 2.66 3.47
N VAL A 145 21.01 3.61 3.61
CA VAL A 145 19.72 3.43 4.26
C VAL A 145 18.61 3.73 3.27
N TYR A 146 17.59 2.89 3.29
CA TYR A 146 16.52 2.91 2.30
C TYR A 146 15.14 2.95 2.93
N SER A 147 14.19 3.39 2.11
CA SER A 147 12.76 3.21 2.35
C SER A 147 12.11 2.47 1.19
N LEU A 148 11.21 1.54 1.51
CA LEU A 148 10.39 0.89 0.50
C LEU A 148 9.09 1.67 0.32
N SER A 149 8.66 1.87 -0.91
CA SER A 149 7.33 2.37 -1.23
C SER A 149 6.56 1.30 -2.01
N ILE A 150 5.46 0.83 -1.45
CA ILE A 150 4.51 -0.06 -2.12
C ILE A 150 3.28 0.78 -2.49
N ASN A 151 3.05 0.93 -3.78
CA ASN A 151 1.95 1.74 -4.30
C ASN A 151 0.80 0.85 -4.75
N PHE A 152 -0.40 1.19 -4.31
CA PHE A 152 -1.68 0.58 -4.64
C PHE A 152 -2.46 1.56 -5.52
N ASP A 153 -2.34 1.42 -6.85
CA ASP A 153 -2.71 2.49 -7.79
C ASP A 153 -4.08 2.29 -8.47
N ALA A 154 -4.58 1.05 -8.55
CA ALA A 154 -5.88 0.77 -9.18
C ALA A 154 -6.65 -0.23 -8.32
N ARG A 155 -7.88 0.15 -7.94
CA ARG A 155 -8.76 -0.63 -7.07
C ARG A 155 -9.69 -1.50 -7.92
N ASN A 156 -9.73 -2.80 -7.65
CA ASN A 156 -10.72 -3.74 -8.16
C ASN A 156 -11.55 -4.28 -6.98
N PRO A 157 -12.75 -3.72 -6.72
CA PRO A 157 -13.55 -4.08 -5.56
C PRO A 157 -13.95 -5.56 -5.52
N LEU A 158 -13.99 -6.14 -4.33
CA LEU A 158 -14.52 -7.48 -4.06
C LEU A 158 -15.97 -7.43 -3.56
N ILE A 159 -16.39 -6.27 -3.04
CA ILE A 159 -17.69 -6.04 -2.43
C ILE A 159 -18.38 -4.87 -3.13
N ASN A 160 -19.69 -4.98 -3.36
CA ASN A 160 -20.50 -3.93 -3.97
C ASN A 160 -20.95 -2.87 -2.94
N LYS A 161 -21.70 -1.87 -3.38
CA LYS A 161 -22.19 -0.78 -2.51
C LYS A 161 -23.15 -1.25 -1.41
N ASP A 162 -23.77 -2.43 -1.58
CA ASP A 162 -24.70 -3.03 -0.62
C ASP A 162 -24.00 -3.97 0.38
N GLY A 163 -22.67 -4.03 0.36
CA GLY A 163 -21.91 -4.95 1.20
C GLY A 163 -21.91 -6.40 0.73
N LYS A 164 -22.39 -6.68 -0.49
CA LYS A 164 -22.46 -8.04 -1.06
C LYS A 164 -21.25 -8.34 -1.94
N PRO A 165 -20.77 -9.60 -2.00
CA PRO A 165 -19.69 -9.99 -2.91
C PRO A 165 -20.03 -9.67 -4.36
N ILE A 166 -19.05 -9.14 -5.10
CA ILE A 166 -19.16 -8.98 -6.55
C ILE A 166 -19.01 -10.34 -7.21
N LEU A 167 -19.96 -10.70 -8.07
CA LEU A 167 -19.97 -11.98 -8.77
C LEU A 167 -19.45 -11.83 -10.20
N ARG A 168 -18.74 -12.85 -10.69
CA ARG A 168 -18.25 -12.92 -12.07
C ARG A 168 -18.54 -14.31 -12.64
N TRP A 169 -18.90 -14.36 -13.92
CA TRP A 169 -18.95 -15.62 -14.66
C TRP A 169 -17.54 -16.14 -14.87
N GLN A 170 -17.29 -17.40 -14.49
CA GLN A 170 -16.07 -18.07 -14.90
C GLN A 170 -16.07 -18.24 -16.41
N LYS A 171 -14.90 -18.13 -17.02
CA LYS A 171 -14.71 -18.29 -18.46
C LYS A 171 -13.60 -19.30 -18.72
N ASN A 172 -13.79 -20.14 -19.74
CA ASN A 172 -12.73 -21.03 -20.22
C ASN A 172 -11.66 -20.24 -20.99
N LYS A 173 -10.64 -20.95 -21.51
CA LYS A 173 -9.55 -20.37 -22.29
C LYS A 173 -10.01 -19.65 -23.58
N GLU A 174 -11.19 -19.98 -24.10
CA GLU A 174 -11.82 -19.35 -25.27
C GLU A 174 -12.71 -18.15 -24.89
N GLY A 175 -12.81 -17.81 -23.60
CA GLY A 175 -13.65 -16.73 -23.11
C GLY A 175 -15.15 -17.08 -22.99
N LYS A 176 -15.54 -18.34 -23.22
CA LYS A 176 -16.92 -18.81 -23.04
C LYS A 176 -17.23 -19.05 -21.58
N LYS A 177 -18.46 -18.70 -21.16
CA LYS A 177 -18.94 -18.91 -19.79
C LYS A 177 -18.87 -20.40 -19.41
N THR A 178 -18.48 -20.67 -18.18
CA THR A 178 -18.45 -22.02 -17.60
C THR A 178 -19.24 -22.06 -16.29
N GLY A 179 -19.83 -23.21 -15.98
CA GLY A 179 -20.65 -23.43 -14.79
C GLY A 179 -22.07 -22.89 -14.91
N ASP A 180 -22.90 -23.20 -13.92
CA ASP A 180 -24.34 -22.93 -13.95
C ASP A 180 -24.73 -21.56 -13.36
N LYS A 181 -23.82 -20.92 -12.61
CA LYS A 181 -24.05 -19.64 -11.94
C LYS A 181 -22.76 -18.81 -11.82
N PRO A 182 -22.85 -17.47 -11.73
CA PRO A 182 -21.69 -16.65 -11.41
C PRO A 182 -21.21 -16.91 -9.98
N VAL A 183 -19.90 -16.76 -9.76
CA VAL A 183 -19.26 -16.99 -8.46
C VAL A 183 -18.63 -15.71 -7.93
N PRO A 184 -18.43 -15.57 -6.62
CA PRO A 184 -17.68 -14.45 -6.05
C PRO A 184 -16.31 -14.29 -6.70
N ILE A 185 -15.90 -13.05 -6.92
CA ILE A 185 -14.53 -12.75 -7.32
C ILE A 185 -13.63 -13.04 -6.13
N GLU A 186 -12.55 -13.80 -6.36
CA GLU A 186 -11.56 -14.13 -5.35
C GLU A 186 -10.15 -13.75 -5.83
N PRO A 187 -9.29 -13.23 -4.94
CA PRO A 187 -7.89 -12.98 -5.26
C PRO A 187 -7.15 -14.28 -5.57
N LYS A 188 -6.35 -14.26 -6.63
CA LYS A 188 -5.46 -15.37 -7.01
C LYS A 188 -3.98 -15.07 -6.77
N LYS A 189 -3.66 -13.81 -6.47
CA LYS A 189 -2.31 -13.31 -6.25
C LYS A 189 -2.27 -12.60 -4.91
N PHE A 190 -1.21 -12.82 -4.15
CA PHE A 190 -1.07 -12.27 -2.82
C PHE A 190 0.27 -11.56 -2.67
N LEU A 191 0.24 -10.35 -2.12
CA LEU A 191 1.45 -9.65 -1.70
C LEU A 191 1.85 -10.15 -0.32
N ARG A 192 3.05 -10.72 -0.21
CA ARG A 192 3.55 -11.40 0.99
C ARG A 192 4.95 -10.93 1.36
N ILE A 193 5.29 -11.04 2.65
CA ILE A 193 6.69 -11.07 3.09
C ILE A 193 7.13 -12.52 3.21
N MET A 194 8.18 -12.88 2.48
CA MET A 194 8.76 -14.22 2.51
C MET A 194 10.28 -14.09 2.51
N ASN A 195 10.97 -14.88 3.33
CA ASN A 195 12.44 -14.87 3.41
C ASN A 195 13.04 -13.45 3.56
N GLY A 196 12.38 -12.61 4.35
CA GLY A 196 12.80 -11.22 4.56
C GLY A 196 12.74 -10.36 3.29
N GLY A 197 11.78 -10.59 2.39
CA GLY A 197 11.54 -9.73 1.24
C GLY A 197 10.07 -9.70 0.81
N ILE A 198 9.69 -8.71 0.00
CA ILE A 198 8.31 -8.52 -0.47
C ILE A 198 8.13 -9.14 -1.86
N TYR A 199 7.12 -10.00 -2.00
CA TYR A 199 6.82 -10.76 -3.22
C TYR A 199 5.33 -10.79 -3.54
N VAL A 200 5.00 -10.91 -4.82
CA VAL A 200 3.67 -11.35 -5.26
C VAL A 200 3.75 -12.84 -5.56
N VAL A 201 2.91 -13.63 -4.88
CA VAL A 201 2.80 -15.09 -5.03
C VAL A 201 1.43 -15.52 -5.53
#